data_AF-A0A644WSV8-F1
#
_entry.id   AF-A0A644WSV8-F1
#
_cell.length_a   1.000
_cell.length_b   1.000
_cell.length_c   1.000
_cell.angle_alpha   90.00
_cell.angle_beta   90.00
_cell.angle_gamma   90.00
#
_symmetry.space_group_name_H-M   'P 1'
#
loop_
_entity.id
_entity.type
_entity.pdbx_description
1 polymer ?
#
loop_
_entity_poly.entity_id
_entity_poly.type
_entity_poly.pdbx_seq_one_letter_code
_entity_poly.pdbx_strand_id
1 'polypeptide(L)'
;MKMFFSLLIAFAILILPILSVAQQSGEGKPINPTAIEFNNKAVVLMTQDECDSALFYFDKAIEADSNYMPPHSSKSKIYVINGQYDLALNETESAIKIKPDQAEAWAFAGVIIEFKGDTLKAKDYFKKSIEIFDARISNPDMSNFIFANKFNRAISLILLGNEKEGKNELNKIKEDFSEFSMIIDEYLKLSRQEIVQTILGTK
;
A
#
# COMPACT_ATOMS: atom_id res chain seq x y z
N MET A 1 -4.45 -21.29 -13.98
CA MET A 1 -3.04 -20.97 -14.32
C MET A 1 -2.76 -19.46 -14.41
N LYS A 2 -3.71 -18.60 -14.82
CA LYS A 2 -3.53 -17.12 -14.80
C LYS A 2 -3.60 -16.48 -13.40
N MET A 3 -4.37 -17.06 -12.47
CA MET A 3 -4.57 -16.52 -11.11
C MET A 3 -3.34 -16.69 -10.18
N PHE A 4 -2.45 -17.64 -10.49
CA PHE A 4 -1.17 -17.79 -9.78
C PHE A 4 -0.09 -16.84 -10.30
N PHE A 5 -0.22 -16.37 -11.55
CA PHE A 5 0.72 -15.39 -12.13
C PHE A 5 0.42 -13.96 -11.65
N SER A 6 -0.83 -13.63 -11.31
CA SER A 6 -1.17 -12.34 -10.69
C SER A 6 -0.74 -12.26 -9.22
N LEU A 7 -0.67 -13.39 -8.49
CA LEU A 7 -0.17 -13.40 -7.12
C LEU A 7 1.34 -13.11 -7.03
N LEU A 8 2.13 -13.47 -8.05
CA LEU A 8 3.57 -13.16 -8.06
C LEU A 8 3.84 -11.67 -8.33
N ILE A 9 2.97 -10.98 -9.07
CA ILE A 9 3.11 -9.55 -9.38
C ILE A 9 2.66 -8.68 -8.20
N ALA A 10 1.78 -9.20 -7.33
CA ALA A 10 1.37 -8.54 -6.08
C ALA A 10 2.42 -8.62 -4.97
N PHE A 11 3.44 -9.47 -5.09
CA PHE A 11 4.42 -9.70 -4.02
C PHE A 11 5.51 -8.62 -3.90
N ALA A 12 5.53 -7.63 -4.78
CA ALA A 12 6.65 -6.70 -4.84
C ALA A 12 6.33 -5.26 -4.38
N ILE A 13 5.08 -4.80 -4.38
CA ILE A 13 4.80 -3.36 -4.36
C ILE A 13 3.47 -3.12 -3.62
N LEU A 14 3.55 -2.44 -2.46
CA LEU A 14 2.48 -2.15 -1.47
C LEU A 14 2.11 -3.26 -0.46
N ILE A 15 2.79 -4.41 -0.44
CA ILE A 15 2.57 -5.46 0.57
C ILE A 15 3.77 -5.56 1.52
N LEU A 16 3.75 -4.66 2.52
CA LEU A 16 4.39 -4.72 3.84
C LEU A 16 5.93 -4.73 3.91
N PRO A 17 6.56 -3.80 4.66
CA PRO A 17 7.76 -4.19 5.37
C PRO A 17 7.34 -5.28 6.37
N ILE A 18 7.91 -6.47 6.22
CA ILE A 18 7.92 -7.50 7.26
C ILE A 18 8.73 -6.90 8.42
N LEU A 19 8.05 -6.16 9.27
CA LEU A 19 8.53 -5.73 10.56
C LEU A 19 7.37 -5.92 11.52
N SER A 20 7.68 -6.66 12.58
CA SER A 20 6.92 -6.88 13.80
C SER A 20 5.55 -6.20 13.85
N VAL A 21 4.51 -7.00 14.07
CA VAL A 21 3.15 -6.54 14.42
C VAL A 21 3.17 -5.44 15.51
N ALA A 22 4.25 -5.34 16.31
CA ALA A 22 4.49 -4.31 17.32
C ALA A 22 4.88 -2.91 16.79
N GLN A 23 5.28 -2.72 15.52
CA GLN A 23 5.74 -1.43 15.00
C GLN A 23 4.63 -0.57 14.36
N GLN A 24 3.36 -0.99 14.41
CA GLN A 24 2.26 -0.32 13.71
C GLN A 24 1.30 0.49 14.60
N SER A 25 1.75 0.98 15.77
CA SER A 25 1.03 1.99 16.56
C SER A 25 1.26 3.43 16.12
N GLY A 26 0.21 4.26 16.19
CA GLY A 26 0.37 5.71 16.19
C GLY A 26 1.15 6.17 17.43
N GLU A 27 2.08 7.11 17.25
CA GLU A 27 2.77 7.84 18.33
C GLU A 27 3.61 7.00 19.32
N GLY A 28 4.04 5.78 18.96
CA GLY A 28 4.88 4.95 19.83
C GLY A 28 4.17 4.40 21.07
N LYS A 29 2.85 4.45 21.11
CA LYS A 29 2.03 3.87 22.19
C LYS A 29 2.03 2.34 22.07
N PRO A 30 1.99 1.60 23.19
CA PRO A 30 1.79 0.15 23.14
C PRO A 30 0.40 -0.15 22.58
N ILE A 31 0.33 -1.08 21.63
CA ILE A 31 -0.95 -1.58 21.09
C ILE A 31 -1.60 -2.53 22.08
N ASN A 32 -2.93 -2.48 22.20
CA ASN A 32 -3.69 -3.46 22.95
C ASN A 32 -3.44 -4.90 22.40
N PRO A 33 -2.94 -5.85 23.21
CA PRO A 33 -2.72 -7.23 22.76
C PRO A 33 -3.97 -7.91 22.20
N THR A 34 -5.16 -7.56 22.71
CA THR A 34 -6.44 -8.07 22.18
C THR A 34 -6.70 -7.57 20.76
N ALA A 35 -6.32 -6.33 20.45
CA ALA A 35 -6.43 -5.80 19.09
C ALA A 35 -5.49 -6.55 18.12
N ILE A 36 -4.28 -6.87 18.57
CA ILE A 36 -3.32 -7.69 17.80
C ILE A 36 -3.90 -9.09 17.55
N GLU A 37 -4.46 -9.73 18.57
CA GLU A 37 -5.06 -11.07 18.44
C GLU A 37 -6.20 -11.08 17.41
N PHE A 38 -7.15 -10.14 17.53
CA PHE A 38 -8.25 -10.02 16.58
C PHE A 38 -7.78 -9.74 15.16
N ASN A 39 -6.79 -8.86 14.98
CA ASN A 39 -6.19 -8.61 13.67
C ASN A 39 -5.54 -9.87 13.09
N ASN A 40 -4.75 -10.60 13.87
CA ASN A 40 -4.11 -11.82 13.40
C ASN A 40 -5.14 -12.87 12.97
N LYS A 41 -6.23 -13.01 13.74
CA LYS A 41 -7.35 -13.88 13.36
C LYS A 41 -8.02 -13.44 12.07
N ALA A 42 -8.29 -12.15 11.92
CA ALA A 42 -8.86 -11.57 10.70
C ALA A 42 -7.96 -11.81 9.48
N VAL A 43 -6.65 -11.65 9.62
CA VAL A 43 -5.68 -11.93 8.54
C VAL A 43 -5.72 -13.40 8.13
N VAL A 44 -5.79 -14.34 9.07
CA VAL A 44 -5.94 -15.78 8.74
C VAL A 44 -7.22 -16.03 7.95
N LEU A 45 -8.36 -15.47 8.38
CA LEU A 45 -9.63 -15.59 7.67
C LEU A 45 -9.58 -14.99 6.26
N MET A 46 -8.92 -13.84 6.11
CA MET A 46 -8.70 -13.23 4.80
C MET A 46 -7.88 -14.13 3.87
N THR A 47 -6.88 -14.86 4.37
CA THR A 47 -6.14 -15.85 3.56
C THR A 47 -6.95 -17.09 3.19
N GLN A 48 -8.06 -17.33 3.89
CA GLN A 48 -9.03 -18.40 3.63
C GLN A 48 -10.19 -17.94 2.74
N ASP A 49 -10.13 -16.71 2.21
CA ASP A 49 -11.19 -16.07 1.41
C ASP A 49 -12.49 -15.81 2.20
N GLU A 50 -12.43 -15.86 3.53
CA GLU A 50 -13.55 -15.58 4.43
C GLU A 50 -13.65 -14.07 4.75
N CYS A 51 -13.87 -13.25 3.72
CA CYS A 51 -13.80 -11.79 3.81
C CYS A 51 -14.78 -11.18 4.84
N ASP A 52 -16.02 -11.66 4.92
CA ASP A 52 -17.01 -11.12 5.88
C ASP A 52 -16.61 -11.41 7.33
N SER A 53 -16.13 -12.63 7.60
CA SER A 53 -15.58 -13.01 8.90
C SER A 53 -14.34 -12.19 9.25
N ALA A 54 -13.46 -11.94 8.27
CA ALA A 54 -12.29 -11.10 8.45
C ALA A 54 -12.66 -9.66 8.81
N LEU A 55 -13.60 -9.05 8.09
CA LEU A 55 -14.12 -7.70 8.39
C LEU A 55 -14.64 -7.61 9.83
N PHE A 56 -15.41 -8.60 10.28
CA PHE A 56 -15.90 -8.65 11.67
C PHE A 56 -14.76 -8.62 12.69
N TYR A 57 -13.70 -9.41 12.51
CA TYR A 57 -12.58 -9.41 13.44
C TYR A 57 -11.68 -8.18 13.30
N PHE A 58 -11.59 -7.56 12.13
CA PHE A 58 -10.96 -6.25 12.00
C PHE A 58 -11.72 -5.18 12.78
N ASP A 59 -13.05 -5.18 12.73
CA ASP A 59 -13.86 -4.25 13.54
C ASP A 59 -13.64 -4.50 15.04
N LYS A 60 -13.54 -5.76 15.48
CA LYS A 60 -13.18 -6.10 16.87
C LYS A 60 -11.78 -5.61 17.25
N ALA A 61 -10.82 -5.66 16.32
CA ALA A 61 -9.48 -5.12 16.56
C ALA A 61 -9.50 -3.60 16.73
N ILE A 62 -10.27 -2.90 15.90
CA ILE A 62 -10.43 -1.43 15.95
C ILE A 62 -11.17 -1.01 17.24
N GLU A 63 -12.21 -1.75 17.64
CA GLU A 63 -12.91 -1.53 18.92
C GLU A 63 -11.97 -1.69 20.12
N ALA A 64 -11.06 -2.67 20.07
CA ALA A 64 -10.10 -2.93 21.13
C ALA A 64 -8.97 -1.89 21.18
N ASP A 65 -8.57 -1.33 20.04
CA ASP A 65 -7.58 -0.25 19.93
C ASP A 65 -7.76 0.55 18.64
N SER A 66 -8.34 1.74 18.76
CA SER A 66 -8.58 2.64 17.61
C SER A 66 -7.30 3.27 17.04
N ASN A 67 -6.16 3.12 17.70
CA ASN A 67 -4.85 3.59 17.21
C ASN A 67 -4.04 2.47 16.56
N TYR A 68 -4.64 1.29 16.41
CA TYR A 68 -4.02 0.18 15.71
C TYR A 68 -4.33 0.26 14.21
N MET A 69 -3.32 0.65 13.44
CA MET A 69 -3.44 0.92 12.00
C MET A 69 -3.72 -0.31 11.09
N PRO A 70 -3.15 -1.52 11.32
CA PRO A 70 -3.24 -2.63 10.37
C PRO A 70 -4.67 -3.09 10.00
N PRO A 71 -5.64 -3.14 10.94
CA PRO A 71 -7.04 -3.43 10.62
C PRO A 71 -7.61 -2.50 9.55
N HIS A 72 -7.40 -1.19 9.67
CA HIS A 72 -7.87 -0.21 8.68
C HIS A 72 -7.27 -0.47 7.29
N SER A 73 -5.96 -0.70 7.21
CA SER A 73 -5.31 -1.04 5.94
C SER A 73 -5.84 -2.34 5.32
N SER A 74 -6.15 -3.33 6.14
CA SER A 74 -6.67 -4.62 5.67
C SER A 74 -8.12 -4.53 5.21
N LYS A 75 -8.99 -3.84 5.98
CA LYS A 75 -10.36 -3.53 5.56
C LYS A 75 -10.39 -2.78 4.23
N SER A 76 -9.51 -1.78 4.07
CA SER A 76 -9.41 -1.03 2.82
C SER A 76 -9.15 -1.94 1.61
N LYS A 77 -8.23 -2.90 1.72
CA LYS A 77 -7.93 -3.86 0.65
C LYS A 77 -9.13 -4.76 0.32
N ILE A 78 -9.83 -5.27 1.34
CA ILE A 78 -11.05 -6.06 1.13
C ILE A 78 -12.10 -5.23 0.39
N TYR A 79 -12.29 -3.97 0.79
CA TYR A 79 -13.24 -3.08 0.14
C TYR A 79 -12.85 -2.76 -1.31
N VAL A 80 -11.56 -2.61 -1.64
CA VAL A 80 -11.12 -2.46 -3.04
C VAL A 80 -11.46 -3.70 -3.86
N ILE A 81 -11.14 -4.90 -3.37
CA ILE A 81 -11.43 -6.17 -4.06
C ILE A 81 -12.93 -6.31 -4.32
N ASN A 82 -13.76 -5.86 -3.39
CA ASN A 82 -15.22 -5.89 -3.49
C ASN A 82 -15.82 -4.71 -4.29
N GLY A 83 -14.99 -3.83 -4.88
CA GLY A 83 -15.43 -2.66 -5.63
C GLY A 83 -16.06 -1.55 -4.78
N GLN A 84 -15.92 -1.60 -3.45
CA GLN A 84 -16.45 -0.65 -2.48
C GLN A 84 -15.45 0.49 -2.22
N TYR A 85 -15.11 1.24 -3.27
CA TYR A 85 -14.02 2.22 -3.25
C TYR A 85 -14.21 3.37 -2.23
N ASP A 86 -15.44 3.77 -1.92
CA ASP A 86 -15.69 4.79 -0.89
C ASP A 86 -15.36 4.30 0.51
N LEU A 87 -15.72 3.06 0.83
CA LEU A 87 -15.36 2.44 2.10
C LEU A 87 -13.85 2.20 2.16
N ALA A 88 -13.24 1.76 1.06
CA ALA A 88 -11.80 1.59 0.97
C ALA A 88 -11.03 2.90 1.24
N LEU A 89 -11.50 4.02 0.67
CA LEU A 89 -10.89 5.32 0.88
C LEU A 89 -11.00 5.76 2.34
N ASN A 90 -12.19 5.63 2.95
CA ASN A 90 -12.40 6.00 4.35
C ASN A 90 -11.48 5.23 5.31
N GLU A 91 -11.31 3.92 5.08
CA GLU A 91 -10.38 3.10 5.88
C GLU A 91 -8.91 3.49 5.63
N THR A 92 -8.55 3.82 4.39
CA THR A 92 -7.19 4.31 4.08
C THR A 92 -6.90 5.64 4.77
N GLU A 93 -7.85 6.57 4.75
CA GLU A 93 -7.72 7.88 5.41
C GLU A 93 -7.65 7.74 6.94
N SER A 94 -8.37 6.75 7.50
CA SER A 94 -8.24 6.39 8.92
C SER A 94 -6.84 5.87 9.24
N ALA A 95 -6.27 5.00 8.39
CA ALA A 95 -4.89 4.53 8.54
C ALA A 95 -3.87 5.68 8.46
N ILE A 96 -4.06 6.61 7.52
CA ILE A 96 -3.23 7.83 7.37
C ILE A 96 -3.32 8.71 8.63
N LYS A 97 -4.51 8.87 9.21
CA LYS A 97 -4.68 9.68 10.42
C LYS A 97 -3.92 9.10 11.62
N ILE A 98 -3.89 7.77 11.74
CA ILE A 98 -3.15 7.06 12.80
C ILE A 98 -1.64 7.12 12.53
N LYS A 99 -1.23 6.94 11.27
CA LYS A 99 0.16 6.94 10.82
C LYS A 99 0.37 7.86 9.62
N PRO A 100 0.59 9.17 9.84
CA PRO A 100 0.75 10.11 8.75
C PRO A 100 2.07 9.93 7.98
N ASP A 101 3.04 9.21 8.55
CA ASP A 101 4.32 8.84 7.94
C ASP A 101 4.26 7.54 7.13
N GLN A 102 3.06 6.99 6.92
CA GLN A 102 2.82 5.80 6.10
C GLN A 102 2.67 6.19 4.61
N ALA A 103 3.79 6.30 3.89
CA ALA A 103 3.84 6.68 2.48
C ALA A 103 2.93 5.83 1.57
N GLU A 104 2.92 4.51 1.76
CA GLU A 104 2.11 3.56 0.99
C GLU A 104 0.61 3.82 1.15
N ALA A 105 0.14 4.28 2.32
CA ALA A 105 -1.27 4.60 2.54
C ALA A 105 -1.67 5.86 1.76
N TRP A 106 -0.80 6.87 1.73
CA TRP A 106 -1.00 8.06 0.90
C TRP A 106 -1.05 7.68 -0.59
N ALA A 107 -0.11 6.86 -1.07
CA ALA A 107 -0.12 6.39 -2.45
C ALA A 107 -1.42 5.63 -2.78
N PHE A 108 -1.85 4.72 -1.91
CA PHE A 108 -3.04 3.91 -2.12
C PHE A 108 -4.33 4.74 -2.15
N ALA A 109 -4.47 5.72 -1.24
CA ALA A 109 -5.58 6.67 -1.28
C ALA A 109 -5.57 7.47 -2.60
N GLY A 110 -4.40 7.92 -3.05
CA GLY A 110 -4.25 8.56 -4.36
C GLY A 110 -4.72 7.68 -5.52
N VAL A 111 -4.39 6.39 -5.50
CA VAL A 111 -4.87 5.42 -6.52
C VAL A 111 -6.39 5.26 -6.49
N ILE A 112 -6.99 5.14 -5.30
CA ILE A 112 -8.45 5.02 -5.17
C ILE A 112 -9.15 6.29 -5.69
N ILE A 113 -8.65 7.47 -5.32
CA ILE A 113 -9.20 8.76 -5.76
C ILE A 113 -9.05 8.93 -7.28
N GLU A 114 -7.90 8.53 -7.84
CA GLU A 114 -7.66 8.55 -9.27
C GLU A 114 -8.65 7.64 -10.02
N PHE A 115 -8.88 6.43 -9.52
CA PHE A 115 -9.83 5.49 -10.10
C PHE A 115 -11.27 6.02 -10.06
N LYS A 116 -11.62 6.77 -9.01
CA LYS A 116 -12.89 7.48 -8.89
C LYS A 116 -13.00 8.73 -9.80
N GLY A 117 -11.94 9.08 -10.53
CA GLY A 117 -11.92 10.14 -11.53
C GLY A 117 -11.49 11.53 -11.02
N ASP A 118 -11.10 11.67 -9.75
CA ASP A 118 -10.62 12.94 -9.20
C ASP A 118 -9.09 13.05 -9.26
N THR A 119 -8.59 13.17 -10.49
CA THR A 119 -7.13 13.23 -10.75
C THR A 119 -6.46 14.40 -10.04
N LEU A 120 -7.14 15.53 -9.87
CA LEU A 120 -6.54 16.69 -9.20
C LEU A 120 -6.30 16.41 -7.73
N LYS A 121 -7.30 15.87 -7.02
CA LYS A 121 -7.13 15.49 -5.61
C LYS A 121 -6.11 14.37 -5.45
N ALA A 122 -6.11 13.38 -6.35
CA ALA A 122 -5.14 12.26 -6.30
C ALA A 122 -3.67 12.74 -6.32
N LYS A 123 -3.37 13.79 -7.10
CA LYS A 123 -2.01 14.37 -7.16
C LYS A 123 -1.49 14.83 -5.81
N ASP A 124 -2.34 15.37 -4.94
CA ASP A 124 -1.88 15.84 -3.63
C ASP A 124 -1.50 14.68 -2.70
N TYR A 125 -2.22 13.55 -2.78
CA TYR A 125 -1.85 12.32 -2.07
C TYR A 125 -0.55 11.73 -2.62
N PHE A 126 -0.34 11.73 -3.94
CA PHE A 126 0.92 11.26 -4.53
C PHE A 126 2.11 12.14 -4.14
N LYS A 127 1.96 13.47 -4.12
CA LYS A 127 3.01 14.38 -3.63
C LYS A 127 3.39 14.05 -2.19
N LYS A 128 2.40 13.84 -1.32
CA LYS A 128 2.66 13.52 0.09
C LYS A 128 3.36 12.18 0.25
N SER A 129 2.94 11.16 -0.51
CA SER A 129 3.62 9.87 -0.59
C SER A 129 5.10 10.02 -0.99
N ILE A 130 5.38 10.78 -2.04
CA ILE A 130 6.75 11.02 -2.54
C ILE A 130 7.61 11.71 -1.49
N GLU A 131 7.11 12.75 -0.82
CA GLU A 131 7.82 13.47 0.25
C GLU A 131 8.27 12.51 1.37
N ILE A 132 7.40 11.58 1.77
CA ILE A 132 7.71 10.60 2.81
C ILE A 132 8.71 9.55 2.29
N PHE A 133 8.57 9.08 1.04
CA PHE A 133 9.55 8.17 0.45
C PHE A 133 10.93 8.81 0.30
N ASP A 134 11.01 10.10 -0.07
CA ASP A 134 12.27 10.85 -0.13
C ASP A 134 12.96 10.86 1.24
N ALA A 135 12.20 11.12 2.30
CA ALA A 135 12.72 11.08 3.67
C ALA A 135 13.20 9.67 4.07
N ARG A 136 12.45 8.61 3.71
CA ARG A 136 12.84 7.22 3.98
C ARG A 136 14.08 6.79 3.19
N ILE A 137 14.20 7.16 1.91
CA ILE A 137 15.35 6.86 1.07
C ILE A 137 16.62 7.53 1.60
N SER A 138 16.48 8.74 2.14
CA SER A 138 17.59 9.50 2.72
C SER A 138 17.99 9.01 4.12
N ASN A 139 17.18 8.15 4.75
CA ASN A 139 17.43 7.62 6.09
C ASN A 139 18.25 6.30 6.02
N PRO A 140 19.50 6.26 6.52
CA PRO A 140 20.31 5.05 6.54
C PRO A 140 19.68 3.87 7.28
N ASP A 141 18.87 4.12 8.30
CA ASP A 141 18.19 3.08 9.09
C ASP A 141 17.11 2.34 8.26
N MET A 142 16.65 2.97 7.18
CA MET A 142 15.66 2.39 6.26
C MET A 142 16.31 1.70 5.04
N SER A 143 17.64 1.56 5.03
CA SER A 143 18.39 0.96 3.92
C SER A 143 17.94 -0.46 3.56
N ASN A 144 17.47 -1.25 4.53
CA ASN A 144 16.91 -2.59 4.27
C ASN A 144 15.64 -2.57 3.38
N PHE A 145 14.97 -1.41 3.28
CA PHE A 145 13.77 -1.21 2.47
C PHE A 145 14.03 -0.31 1.26
N ILE A 146 15.29 -0.07 0.91
CA ILE A 146 15.68 0.91 -0.12
C ILE A 146 15.03 0.60 -1.48
N PHE A 147 14.98 -0.68 -1.88
CA PHE A 147 14.32 -1.10 -3.11
C PHE A 147 12.84 -0.71 -3.10
N ALA A 148 12.10 -1.13 -2.07
CA ALA A 148 10.66 -0.88 -1.96
C ALA A 148 10.34 0.62 -1.92
N ASN A 149 11.13 1.41 -1.18
CA ASN A 149 10.94 2.86 -1.10
C ASN A 149 11.19 3.54 -2.45
N LYS A 150 12.31 3.24 -3.13
CA LYS A 150 12.61 3.78 -4.47
C LYS A 150 11.55 3.35 -5.49
N PHE A 151 11.15 2.09 -5.45
CA PHE A 151 10.14 1.56 -6.37
C PHE A 151 8.79 2.27 -6.18
N ASN A 152 8.26 2.30 -4.95
CA ASN A 152 6.98 2.94 -4.65
C ASN A 152 6.99 4.44 -4.93
N ARG A 153 8.13 5.11 -4.72
CA ARG A 153 8.34 6.50 -5.12
C ARG A 153 8.25 6.67 -6.64
N ALA A 154 8.94 5.82 -7.40
CA ALA A 154 8.91 5.87 -8.86
C ALA A 154 7.49 5.68 -9.41
N ILE A 155 6.71 4.76 -8.85
CA ILE A 155 5.29 4.60 -9.18
C ILE A 155 4.49 5.85 -8.82
N SER A 156 4.69 6.41 -7.63
CA SER A 156 4.02 7.64 -7.21
C SER A 156 4.35 8.82 -8.14
N LEU A 157 5.59 8.91 -8.66
CA LEU A 157 5.99 9.91 -9.65
C LEU A 157 5.24 9.73 -10.98
N ILE A 158 5.13 8.50 -11.49
CA ILE A 158 4.36 8.20 -12.70
C ILE A 158 2.90 8.60 -12.49
N LEU A 159 2.32 8.22 -11.36
CA LEU A 159 0.93 8.53 -11.01
C LEU A 159 0.69 10.03 -10.76
N LEU A 160 1.69 10.78 -10.29
CA LEU A 160 1.64 12.24 -10.18
C LEU A 160 1.62 12.94 -11.55
N GLY A 161 2.12 12.27 -12.60
CA GLY A 161 2.28 12.80 -13.95
C GLY A 161 3.73 13.07 -14.37
N ASN A 162 4.70 12.75 -13.51
CA ASN A 162 6.14 12.86 -13.80
C ASN A 162 6.68 11.57 -14.43
N GLU A 163 6.03 11.10 -15.50
CA GLU A 163 6.27 9.76 -16.07
C GLU A 163 7.73 9.53 -16.50
N LYS A 164 8.36 10.52 -17.13
CA LYS A 164 9.77 10.44 -17.53
C LYS A 164 10.70 10.22 -16.34
N GLU A 165 10.46 10.94 -15.25
CA GLU A 165 11.28 10.84 -14.04
C GLU A 165 11.09 9.48 -13.38
N GLY A 166 9.84 9.06 -13.16
CA GLY A 166 9.55 7.76 -12.55
C GLY A 166 10.07 6.58 -13.37
N LYS A 167 9.94 6.60 -14.71
CA LYS A 167 10.51 5.55 -15.57
C LYS A 167 12.04 5.54 -15.56
N ASN A 168 12.68 6.71 -15.48
CA ASN A 168 14.14 6.77 -15.31
C ASN A 168 14.57 6.18 -13.97
N GLU A 169 13.83 6.43 -12.89
CA GLU A 169 14.10 5.82 -11.59
C GLU A 169 13.91 4.30 -11.63
N LEU A 170 12.84 3.80 -12.25
CA LEU A 170 12.63 2.36 -12.47
C LEU A 170 13.81 1.72 -13.22
N ASN A 171 14.32 2.34 -14.28
CA ASN A 171 15.49 1.83 -15.00
C ASN A 171 16.74 1.78 -14.12
N LYS A 172 16.98 2.78 -13.27
CA LYS A 172 18.09 2.74 -12.30
C LYS A 172 17.90 1.63 -11.27
N ILE A 173 16.69 1.46 -10.74
CA ILE A 173 16.37 0.35 -9.82
C ILE A 173 16.64 -1.00 -10.51
N LYS A 174 16.33 -1.12 -11.80
CA LYS A 174 16.60 -2.35 -12.57
C LYS A 174 18.10 -2.66 -12.66
N GLU A 175 18.95 -1.64 -12.78
CA GLU A 175 20.41 -1.79 -12.76
C GLU A 175 20.91 -2.14 -11.36
N ASP A 176 20.43 -1.44 -10.33
CA ASP A 176 20.83 -1.61 -8.93
C ASP A 176 20.35 -2.97 -8.34
N PHE A 177 19.20 -3.48 -8.78
CA PHE A 177 18.52 -4.67 -8.23
C PHE A 177 18.05 -5.61 -9.34
N SER A 178 19.00 -6.25 -10.01
CA SER A 178 18.78 -7.09 -11.20
C SER A 178 17.78 -8.24 -10.99
N GLU A 179 17.63 -8.74 -9.77
CA GLU A 179 16.68 -9.78 -9.38
C GLU A 179 15.21 -9.36 -9.56
N PHE A 180 14.92 -8.05 -9.57
CA PHE A 180 13.58 -7.50 -9.81
C PHE A 180 13.39 -7.00 -11.26
N SER A 181 14.33 -7.27 -12.16
CA SER A 181 14.29 -6.78 -13.55
C SER A 181 13.00 -7.15 -14.29
N MET A 182 12.50 -8.37 -14.12
CA MET A 182 11.28 -8.84 -14.79
C MET A 182 10.05 -8.01 -14.40
N ILE A 183 9.87 -7.72 -13.11
CA ILE A 183 8.72 -6.93 -12.66
C ILE A 183 8.85 -5.47 -13.05
N ILE A 184 10.07 -4.91 -13.00
CA ILE A 184 10.31 -3.54 -13.44
C ILE A 184 9.99 -3.39 -14.93
N ASP A 185 10.38 -4.36 -15.76
CA ASP A 185 10.06 -4.39 -17.18
C ASP A 185 8.57 -4.50 -17.48
N GLU A 186 7.78 -5.09 -16.58
CA GLU A 186 6.33 -5.05 -16.67
C GLU A 186 5.81 -3.63 -16.43
N TYR A 187 6.18 -3.00 -15.31
CA TYR A 187 5.72 -1.65 -14.96
C TYR A 187 6.18 -0.57 -15.95
N LEU A 188 7.34 -0.72 -16.57
CA LEU A 188 7.83 0.22 -17.60
C LEU A 188 6.93 0.26 -18.84
N LYS A 189 6.18 -0.82 -19.12
CA LYS A 189 5.27 -0.94 -20.27
C LYS A 189 3.87 -0.42 -19.97
N LEU A 190 3.48 -0.32 -18.70
CA LEU A 190 2.15 0.10 -18.30
C LEU A 190 1.97 1.60 -18.52
N SER A 191 0.78 1.98 -19.00
CA SER A 191 0.27 3.33 -18.91
C SER A 191 -0.12 3.66 -17.47
N ARG A 192 -0.30 4.95 -17.19
CA ARG A 192 -0.77 5.42 -15.88
C ARG A 192 -2.08 4.76 -15.43
N GLN A 193 -3.02 4.58 -16.35
CA GLN A 193 -4.31 3.93 -16.04
C GLN A 193 -4.15 2.44 -15.75
N GLU A 194 -3.30 1.75 -16.51
CA GLU A 194 -3.02 0.32 -16.27
C GLU A 194 -2.28 0.10 -14.95
N ILE A 195 -1.43 1.03 -14.51
CA ILE A 195 -0.81 0.99 -13.17
C ILE A 195 -1.90 1.08 -12.10
N VAL A 196 -2.83 2.03 -12.20
CA VAL A 196 -3.97 2.16 -11.26
C VAL A 196 -4.77 0.86 -11.20
N GLN A 197 -5.15 0.31 -12.35
CA GLN A 197 -5.91 -0.94 -12.42
C GLN A 197 -5.13 -2.14 -11.87
N THR A 198 -3.81 -2.19 -12.10
CA THR A 198 -2.94 -3.23 -11.56
C THR A 198 -2.89 -3.18 -10.03
N ILE A 199 -2.79 -1.97 -9.44
CA ILE A 199 -2.77 -1.79 -7.98
C ILE A 199 -4.11 -2.15 -7.35
N LEU A 200 -5.24 -1.81 -8.02
CA LEU A 200 -6.57 -2.12 -7.51
C LEU A 200 -7.04 -3.55 -7.83
N GLY A 201 -6.30 -4.29 -8.66
CA GLY A 201 -6.68 -5.64 -9.07
C GLY A 201 -7.88 -5.70 -10.03
N THR A 202 -8.14 -4.63 -10.79
CA THR A 202 -9.34 -4.47 -11.63
C THR A 202 -9.07 -4.73 -13.13
N LYS A 203 -8.18 -5.67 -13.47
CA LYS A 203 -7.86 -6.04 -14.87
C LYS A 203 -8.94 -6.89 -15.52
#